data_AF-T1B947-F1
#
_entry.id   AF-T1B947-F1
#
_cell.length_a   1.000
_cell.length_b   1.000
_cell.length_c   1.000
_cell.angle_alpha   90.00
_cell.angle_beta   90.00
_cell.angle_gamma   90.00
#
_symmetry.space_group_name_H-M   'P 1'
#
loop_
_entity.id
_entity.type
_entity.pdbx_description
1 polymer ?
#
loop_
_entity_poly.entity_id
_entity_poly.type
_entity_poly.pdbx_seq_one_letter_code
_entity_poly.pdbx_strand_id
1 'polypeptide(L)'
;YRDTVDQLVEELGRRGDPSVRPARFVGQASHGTDPGLSQKEQVALLDRFRAGTVNVIAATSVAEEGLDIPATDLVVFYEPIPDVIRTIQRRGRTGRARTGRAVVLVAEGTRDVGLQRGALGRERRMHEMLERVEATVARGEDVRPPERPRIQRMLTEYEP
;
A
#
# COMPACT_ATOMS: atom_id res chain seq x y z
N TYR A 1 -0.86 -13.74 6.76
CA TYR A 1 -0.88 -12.25 6.81
C TYR A 1 -1.32 -11.73 8.18
N ARG A 2 -2.41 -12.21 8.79
CA ARG A 2 -2.83 -11.76 10.14
C ARG A 2 -1.84 -12.16 11.24
N ASP A 3 -1.32 -13.39 11.19
CA ASP A 3 -0.27 -13.84 12.12
C ASP A 3 0.98 -12.95 12.07
N THR A 4 1.37 -12.51 10.87
CA THR A 4 2.49 -11.58 10.68
C THR A 4 2.20 -10.23 11.32
N VAL A 5 0.97 -9.73 11.19
CA VAL A 5 0.54 -8.48 11.86
C VAL A 5 0.60 -8.63 13.38
N ASP A 6 0.11 -9.74 13.92
CA ASP A 6 0.15 -10.03 15.35
C ASP A 6 1.59 -10.08 15.86
N GLN A 7 2.47 -10.82 15.17
CA GLN A 7 3.89 -10.89 15.50
C GLN A 7 4.56 -9.52 15.47
N LEU A 8 4.23 -8.66 14.51
CA LEU A 8 4.79 -7.30 14.44
C LEU A 8 4.34 -6.45 15.62
N VAL A 9 3.06 -6.50 15.99
CA VAL A 9 2.54 -5.75 17.13
C VAL A 9 3.16 -6.25 18.43
N GLU A 10 3.28 -7.56 18.61
CA GLU A 10 3.92 -8.16 19.77
C GLU A 10 5.39 -7.77 19.87
N GLU A 11 6.15 -7.92 18.78
CA GLU A 11 7.58 -7.60 18.76
C GLU A 11 7.85 -6.12 19.00
N LEU A 12 7.04 -5.23 18.39
CA LEU A 12 7.13 -3.79 18.63
C LEU A 12 6.78 -3.45 20.09
N GLY A 13 5.81 -4.14 20.69
CA GLY A 13 5.47 -3.99 22.11
C GLY A 13 6.57 -4.51 23.05
N ARG A 14 7.19 -5.65 22.71
CA ARG A 14 8.26 -6.28 23.51
C ARG A 14 9.52 -5.43 23.61
N ARG A 15 9.82 -4.62 22.60
CA ARG A 15 10.96 -3.68 22.62
C ARG A 15 10.90 -2.67 23.77
N GLY A 16 9.71 -2.44 24.35
CA GLY A 16 9.55 -1.63 25.55
C GLY A 16 9.79 -0.13 25.34
N ASP A 17 9.85 0.35 24.10
CA ASP A 17 9.98 1.77 23.79
C ASP A 17 8.62 2.46 23.97
N PRO A 18 8.45 3.36 24.96
CA PRO A 18 7.17 4.03 25.22
C PRO A 18 6.75 4.98 24.10
N SER A 19 7.69 5.35 23.22
CA SER A 19 7.40 6.15 22.03
C SER A 19 6.70 5.33 20.95
N VAL A 20 6.70 3.99 21.01
CA VAL A 20 6.07 3.10 20.03
C VAL A 20 4.80 2.50 20.62
N ARG A 21 3.64 2.84 20.05
CA ARG A 21 2.33 2.35 20.48
C ARG A 21 1.65 1.67 19.29
N PRO A 22 1.98 0.38 19.04
CA PRO A 22 1.50 -0.35 17.89
C PRO A 22 0.06 -0.82 18.09
N ALA A 23 -0.69 -0.90 17.00
CA ALA A 23 -1.98 -1.55 16.98
C ALA A 23 -2.17 -2.39 15.71
N ARG A 24 -2.89 -3.50 15.87
CA ARG A 24 -3.30 -4.38 14.78
C ARG A 24 -4.47 -3.77 14.01
N PHE A 25 -4.42 -3.82 12.68
CA PHE A 25 -5.50 -3.36 11.82
C PHE A 25 -5.79 -4.35 10.68
N VAL A 26 -6.87 -5.11 10.83
CA VAL A 26 -7.24 -6.17 9.88
C VAL A 26 -8.65 -5.98 9.33
N GLY A 27 -9.03 -6.81 8.36
CA GLY A 27 -10.35 -6.78 7.73
C GLY A 27 -11.48 -7.25 8.65
N GLN A 28 -12.71 -7.08 8.17
CA GLN A 28 -13.93 -7.43 8.89
C GLN A 28 -14.20 -8.93 8.95
N ALA A 29 -13.74 -9.68 7.96
CA ALA A 29 -13.95 -11.13 7.91
C ALA A 29 -13.25 -11.81 9.10
N SER A 30 -13.89 -12.83 9.67
CA SER A 30 -13.24 -13.70 10.67
C SER A 30 -12.68 -14.94 9.99
N HIS A 31 -11.51 -15.40 10.43
CA HIS A 31 -10.89 -16.63 9.94
C HIS A 31 -10.69 -17.60 11.10
N GLY A 32 -11.54 -18.64 11.16
CA GLY A 32 -11.52 -19.60 12.27
C GLY A 32 -11.73 -18.90 13.61
N THR A 33 -10.73 -18.97 14.48
CA THR A 33 -10.73 -18.33 15.81
C THR A 33 -10.18 -16.90 15.81
N ASP A 34 -9.73 -16.38 14.67
CA ASP A 34 -9.19 -15.03 14.55
C ASP A 34 -10.25 -14.04 14.05
N PRO A 35 -10.88 -13.24 14.95
CA PRO A 35 -11.92 -12.31 14.56
C PRO A 35 -11.36 -11.15 13.73
N GLY A 36 -12.14 -10.71 12.75
CA GLY A 36 -11.89 -9.44 12.07
C GLY A 36 -12.23 -8.23 12.93
N LEU A 37 -11.82 -7.04 12.49
CA LEU A 37 -12.26 -5.78 13.08
C LEU A 37 -13.54 -5.32 12.39
N SER A 38 -14.61 -5.09 13.15
CA SER A 38 -15.82 -4.45 12.64
C SER A 38 -15.51 -3.04 12.12
N GLN A 39 -16.38 -2.49 11.26
CA GLN A 39 -16.22 -1.12 10.76
C GLN A 39 -16.10 -0.09 11.89
N LYS A 40 -16.85 -0.27 12.98
CA LYS A 40 -16.80 0.62 14.15
C LYS A 40 -15.45 0.55 14.86
N GLU A 41 -14.88 -0.64 14.99
CA GLU A 41 -13.54 -0.84 15.59
C GLU A 41 -12.44 -0.27 14.70
N GLN A 42 -12.55 -0.46 13.37
CA GLN A 42 -11.62 0.14 12.41
C GLN A 42 -11.63 1.68 12.52
N VAL A 43 -12.81 2.30 12.52
CA VAL A 43 -12.94 3.76 12.67
C VAL A 43 -12.36 4.23 14.01
N ALA A 44 -12.72 3.58 15.12
CA ALA A 44 -12.21 3.95 16.44
C ALA A 44 -10.68 3.82 16.54
N LEU A 45 -10.08 2.83 15.88
CA LEU A 45 -8.62 2.68 15.82
C LEU A 45 -7.98 3.82 15.02
N LEU A 46 -8.54 4.17 13.86
CA LEU A 46 -8.06 5.28 13.06
C LEU A 46 -8.18 6.62 13.82
N ASP A 47 -9.22 6.82 14.62
CA ASP A 47 -9.35 8.01 15.47
C ASP A 47 -8.29 8.06 16.57
N ARG A 48 -7.98 6.92 17.21
CA ARG A 48 -6.86 6.81 18.16
C ARG A 48 -5.52 7.07 17.49
N PHE A 49 -5.38 6.72 16.21
CA PHE A 49 -4.18 7.00 15.42
C PHE A 49 -4.06 8.50 15.10
N ARG A 50 -5.17 9.15 14.68
CA ARG A 50 -5.23 10.61 14.49
C ARG A 50 -4.89 11.38 15.77
N ALA A 51 -5.34 10.88 16.92
CA ALA A 51 -5.06 11.47 18.23
C ALA A 51 -3.63 11.20 18.75
N GLY A 52 -2.85 10.33 18.09
CA GLY A 52 -1.50 9.94 18.50
C GLY A 52 -1.45 8.94 19.65
N THR A 53 -2.60 8.49 20.18
CA THR A 53 -2.68 7.44 21.21
C THR A 53 -2.17 6.10 20.67
N VAL A 54 -2.43 5.83 19.39
CA VAL A 54 -1.72 4.83 18.58
C VAL A 54 -0.86 5.62 17.60
N ASN A 55 0.38 5.19 17.34
CA ASN A 55 1.24 5.86 16.36
C ASN A 55 1.96 4.90 15.41
N VAL A 56 1.71 3.60 15.54
CA VAL A 56 2.10 2.59 14.56
C VAL A 56 0.91 1.68 14.31
N ILE A 57 0.59 1.44 13.04
CA ILE A 57 -0.43 0.48 12.63
C ILE A 57 0.27 -0.61 11.82
N ALA A 58 0.09 -1.87 12.23
CA ALA A 58 0.42 -3.02 11.42
C ALA A 58 -0.87 -3.54 10.77
N ALA A 59 -0.91 -3.60 9.44
CA ALA A 59 -2.13 -3.89 8.70
C ALA A 59 -1.96 -4.99 7.65
N THR A 60 -3.07 -5.67 7.34
CA THR A 60 -3.19 -6.50 6.12
C THR A 60 -3.63 -5.62 4.93
N SER A 61 -3.81 -6.22 3.75
CA SER A 61 -4.30 -5.57 2.50
C SER A 61 -5.65 -4.83 2.62
N VAL A 62 -6.29 -4.88 3.79
CA VAL A 62 -7.50 -4.12 4.12
C VAL A 62 -7.24 -2.62 4.14
N ALA A 63 -6.01 -2.17 4.39
CA ALA A 63 -5.65 -0.76 4.29
C ALA A 63 -5.64 -0.21 2.84
N GLU A 64 -5.86 -1.06 1.84
CA GLU A 64 -5.71 -0.70 0.42
C GLU A 64 -7.02 -0.26 -0.27
N GLU A 65 -8.18 -0.60 0.30
CA GLU A 65 -9.49 -0.24 -0.29
C GLU A 65 -10.34 0.60 0.67
N GLY A 66 -10.68 1.82 0.25
CA GLY A 66 -11.77 2.62 0.83
C GLY A 66 -11.53 3.24 2.21
N LEU A 67 -10.42 2.93 2.90
CA LEU A 67 -10.12 3.49 4.21
C LEU A 67 -9.29 4.77 4.09
N ASP A 68 -9.83 5.86 4.63
CA ASP A 68 -9.12 7.12 4.78
C ASP A 68 -8.07 7.01 5.90
N ILE A 69 -6.95 6.36 5.58
CA ILE A 69 -5.78 6.30 6.45
C ILE A 69 -5.29 7.75 6.67
N PRO A 70 -5.18 8.21 7.92
CA PRO A 70 -4.68 9.54 8.25
C PRO A 70 -3.30 9.80 7.64
N ALA A 71 -2.93 11.08 7.45
CA ALA A 71 -1.60 11.42 6.97
C ALA A 71 -0.51 10.80 7.87
N THR A 72 0.42 10.06 7.25
CA THR A 72 1.55 9.41 7.94
C THR A 72 2.88 9.89 7.40
N ASP A 73 3.87 9.98 8.29
CA ASP A 73 5.25 10.33 7.91
C ASP A 73 5.98 9.17 7.19
N LEU A 74 5.60 7.92 7.49
CA LEU A 74 6.24 6.72 6.96
C LEU A 74 5.21 5.61 6.74
N VAL A 75 5.29 4.95 5.59
CA VAL A 75 4.60 3.68 5.29
C VAL A 75 5.64 2.66 4.85
N VAL A 76 5.56 1.45 5.41
CA VAL A 76 6.45 0.33 5.07
C VAL A 76 5.61 -0.81 4.51
N PHE A 77 5.92 -1.21 3.28
CA PHE A 77 5.32 -2.39 2.66
C PHE A 77 6.23 -3.60 2.85
N TYR A 78 5.66 -4.71 3.33
CA TYR A 78 6.38 -5.98 3.51
C TYR A 78 6.62 -6.74 2.19
N GLU A 79 5.93 -6.34 1.12
CA GLU A 79 6.10 -6.86 -0.22
C GLU A 79 5.91 -5.74 -1.27
N PRO A 80 6.35 -5.92 -2.52
CA PRO A 80 6.17 -4.91 -3.55
C PRO A 80 4.71 -4.73 -4.00
N ILE A 81 4.08 -3.61 -3.60
CA ILE A 81 2.71 -3.24 -3.99
C ILE A 81 2.71 -1.92 -4.80
N PRO A 82 2.92 -1.99 -6.13
CA PRO A 82 3.14 -0.80 -6.98
C PRO A 82 2.07 0.29 -6.90
N ASP A 83 0.80 -0.10 -6.87
CA ASP A 83 -0.30 0.84 -7.10
C ASP A 83 -0.59 1.70 -5.85
N VAL A 84 -0.38 1.13 -4.66
CA VAL A 84 -0.57 1.82 -3.37
C VAL A 84 0.57 2.80 -3.08
N ILE A 85 1.81 2.47 -3.47
CA ILE A 85 2.98 3.36 -3.29
C ILE A 85 2.76 4.70 -3.99
N ARG A 86 2.28 4.68 -5.23
CA ARG A 86 2.00 5.92 -5.98
C ARG A 86 0.92 6.77 -5.34
N THR A 87 -0.08 6.12 -4.74
CA THR A 87 -1.17 6.81 -4.04
C THR A 87 -0.64 7.55 -2.81
N ILE A 88 0.25 6.93 -2.02
CA ILE A 88 0.88 7.56 -0.86
C ILE A 88 1.78 8.72 -1.28
N GLN A 89 2.63 8.51 -2.30
CA GLN A 89 3.52 9.55 -2.83
C GLN A 89 2.74 10.75 -3.40
N ARG A 90 1.54 10.53 -3.97
CA ARG A 90 0.65 11.59 -4.44
C ARG A 90 -0.02 12.35 -3.29
N ARG A 91 -0.48 11.66 -2.24
CA ARG A 91 -1.05 12.30 -1.03
C ARG A 91 -0.02 13.20 -0.32
N GLY A 92 1.25 12.85 -0.37
CA GLY A 92 2.35 13.69 0.14
C GLY A 92 2.56 15.03 -0.58
N ARG A 93 1.84 15.31 -1.68
CA ARG A 93 1.95 16.57 -2.45
C ARG A 93 0.85 17.59 -2.13
N THR A 94 -0.06 17.31 -1.20
CA THR A 94 -1.10 18.25 -0.76
C THR A 94 -0.76 18.92 0.57
N GLY A 95 0.16 19.89 0.51
CA GLY A 95 0.04 21.18 1.21
C GLY A 95 0.19 21.32 2.73
N ARG A 96 0.25 20.29 3.58
CA ARG A 96 0.51 20.48 5.03
C ARG A 96 1.40 19.39 5.64
N ALA A 97 2.50 19.85 6.26
CA ALA A 97 3.44 19.19 7.18
C ALA A 97 4.00 17.80 6.80
N ARG A 98 5.26 17.82 6.34
CA ARG A 98 6.20 16.69 6.10
C ARG A 98 5.86 15.77 4.92
N THR A 99 6.86 15.56 4.06
CA THR A 99 6.78 14.63 2.94
C THR A 99 6.75 13.20 3.50
N GLY A 100 5.58 12.55 3.47
CA GLY A 100 5.45 11.14 3.82
C GLY A 100 6.36 10.28 2.94
N ARG A 101 7.10 9.34 3.56
CA ARG A 101 8.01 8.42 2.88
C ARG A 101 7.35 7.05 2.76
N ALA A 102 7.45 6.43 1.58
CA ALA A 102 7.12 5.02 1.40
C ALA A 102 8.41 4.21 1.29
N VAL A 103 8.51 3.11 2.04
CA VAL A 103 9.58 2.12 1.96
C VAL A 103 8.96 0.79 1.57
N VAL A 104 9.62 0.08 0.67
CA VAL A 104 9.20 -1.26 0.24
C VAL A 104 10.31 -2.21 0.62
N LEU A 105 9.97 -3.23 1.40
CA LEU A 105 10.86 -4.34 1.70
C LEU A 105 10.76 -5.35 0.56
N VAL A 106 11.91 -5.87 0.15
CA VAL A 106 12.03 -6.85 -0.92
C VAL A 106 12.89 -7.97 -0.39
N ALA A 107 12.32 -9.18 -0.33
CA ALA A 107 13.09 -10.35 0.05
C ALA A 107 13.95 -10.82 -1.14
N GLU A 108 15.27 -10.74 -1.00
CA GLU A 108 16.21 -11.20 -2.02
C GLU A 108 16.07 -12.71 -2.28
N GLY A 109 16.29 -13.12 -3.53
CA GLY A 109 16.16 -14.52 -3.94
C GLY A 109 14.72 -15.05 -3.99
N THR A 110 13.72 -14.21 -3.73
CA THR A 110 12.30 -14.59 -3.79
C THR A 110 11.58 -13.98 -5.00
N ARG A 111 10.30 -14.34 -5.17
CA ARG A 111 9.40 -13.77 -6.19
C ARG A 111 9.27 -12.25 -6.09
N ASP A 112 9.55 -11.66 -4.94
CA ASP A 112 9.44 -10.22 -4.68
C ASP A 112 10.33 -9.42 -5.62
N VAL A 113 11.51 -9.94 -5.96
CA VAL A 113 12.42 -9.30 -6.93
C VAL A 113 11.76 -9.18 -8.31
N GLY A 114 11.03 -10.22 -8.74
CA GLY A 114 10.27 -10.20 -9.98
C GLY A 114 9.12 -9.20 -9.94
N LEU A 115 8.38 -9.16 -8.83
CA LEU A 115 7.27 -8.22 -8.61
C LEU A 115 7.76 -6.76 -8.62
N GLN A 116 8.89 -6.47 -7.96
CA GLN A 116 9.53 -5.16 -7.97
C GLN A 116 9.95 -4.75 -9.39
N ARG A 117 10.59 -5.65 -10.15
CA ARG A 117 10.96 -5.37 -11.55
C ARG A 117 9.73 -5.07 -12.42
N GLY A 118 8.66 -5.84 -12.25
CA GLY A 118 7.39 -5.64 -12.94
C GLY A 118 6.73 -4.31 -12.58
N ALA A 119 6.73 -3.95 -11.29
CA ALA A 119 6.24 -2.67 -10.75
C ALA A 119 6.95 -1.47 -11.43
N LEU A 120 8.29 -1.47 -11.39
CA LEU A 120 9.11 -0.43 -12.01
C LEU A 120 8.93 -0.38 -13.53
N GLY A 121 8.74 -1.54 -14.17
CA GLY A 121 8.44 -1.61 -15.61
C GLY A 121 7.10 -0.98 -15.98
N ARG A 122 6.06 -1.18 -15.16
CA ARG A 122 4.76 -0.51 -15.34
C ARG A 122 4.85 1.00 -15.11
N GLU A 123 5.68 1.45 -14.17
CA GLU A 123 5.92 2.87 -13.91
C GLU A 123 6.56 3.60 -15.08
N ARG A 124 7.66 3.05 -15.60
CA ARG A 124 8.33 3.62 -16.77
C ARG A 124 7.36 3.75 -17.95
N ARG A 125 6.61 2.70 -18.25
CA ARG A 125 5.59 2.72 -19.32
C ARG A 125 4.51 3.77 -19.09
N MET A 126 4.07 3.97 -17.85
CA MET A 126 3.10 5.03 -17.54
C MET A 126 3.69 6.41 -17.84
N HIS A 127 4.93 6.69 -17.42
CA HIS A 127 5.57 7.98 -17.67
C HIS A 127 5.77 8.21 -19.16
N GLU A 128 6.26 7.22 -19.89
CA GLU A 128 6.38 7.26 -21.36
C GLU A 128 5.03 7.54 -22.05
N MET A 129 3.93 6.94 -21.57
CA MET A 129 2.59 7.21 -22.10
C MET A 129 2.13 8.63 -21.79
N LEU A 130 2.37 9.14 -20.58
CA LEU A 130 2.00 10.50 -20.18
C LEU A 130 2.74 11.55 -21.03
N GLU A 131 4.05 11.39 -21.21
CA GLU A 131 4.85 12.28 -22.07
C GLU A 131 4.34 12.31 -23.51
N ARG A 132 3.95 11.15 -24.05
CA ARG A 132 3.34 11.06 -25.39
C ARG A 132 2.00 11.80 -25.45
N VAL A 133 1.15 11.62 -24.45
CA VAL A 133 -0.15 12.29 -24.38
C VAL A 133 0.05 13.81 -24.29
N GLU A 134 0.93 14.29 -23.41
CA GLU A 134 1.26 15.70 -23.27
C GLU A 134 1.76 16.31 -24.59
N ALA A 135 2.64 15.59 -25.30
CA ALA A 135 3.15 16.03 -26.60
C ALA A 135 2.05 16.09 -27.68
N THR A 136 1.12 15.14 -27.70
CA THR A 136 -0.02 15.12 -28.64
C THR A 136 -1.01 16.25 -28.34
N VAL A 137 -1.33 16.48 -27.06
CA VAL A 137 -2.15 17.62 -26.63
C VAL A 137 -1.51 18.95 -27.00
N ALA A 138 -0.20 19.10 -26.79
CA ALA A 138 0.53 20.32 -27.15
C ALA A 138 0.53 20.62 -28.66
N ARG A 139 0.41 19.59 -29.50
CA ARG A 139 0.27 19.71 -30.96
C ARG A 139 -1.18 19.95 -31.43
N GLY A 140 -2.15 19.97 -30.52
CA GLY A 140 -3.58 20.12 -30.86
C GLY A 140 -4.17 18.90 -31.57
N GLU A 141 -3.51 17.74 -31.46
CA GLU A 141 -3.95 16.49 -32.07
C GLU A 141 -4.94 15.75 -31.15
N ASP A 142 -5.88 15.01 -31.74
CA ASP A 142 -6.86 14.24 -30.98
C ASP A 142 -6.19 13.08 -30.22
N VAL A 143 -6.38 13.03 -28.90
CA VAL A 143 -5.78 12.03 -28.02
C VAL A 143 -6.59 10.75 -28.10
N ARG A 144 -6.15 9.82 -28.97
CA ARG A 144 -6.70 8.47 -28.98
C ARG A 144 -6.11 7.64 -27.84
N PRO A 145 -6.92 6.99 -26.99
CA PRO A 145 -6.40 6.10 -25.96
C PRO A 145 -5.59 4.98 -26.61
N PRO A 146 -4.48 4.54 -25.99
CA PRO A 146 -3.70 3.43 -26.52
C PRO A 146 -4.58 2.18 -26.62
N GLU A 147 -4.40 1.39 -27.69
CA GLU A 147 -5.05 0.09 -27.78
C GLU A 147 -4.71 -0.73 -26.55
N ARG A 148 -5.72 -1.37 -25.94
CA ARG A 148 -5.52 -2.22 -24.77
C ARG A 148 -4.43 -3.23 -25.12
N PRO A 149 -3.35 -3.34 -24.31
CA PRO A 149 -2.36 -4.36 -24.55
C PRO A 149 -3.09 -5.72 -24.58
N ARG A 150 -2.79 -6.56 -25.57
CA ARG A 150 -3.26 -7.95 -25.57
C ARG A 150 -2.72 -8.60 -24.31
N ILE A 151 -3.56 -8.69 -23.27
CA ILE A 151 -3.25 -9.48 -22.09
C ILE A 151 -3.26 -10.93 -22.56
N GLN A 152 -2.09 -11.45 -22.94
CA GLN A 152 -1.88 -12.89 -22.96
C GLN A 152 -2.21 -13.34 -21.54
N ARG A 153 -3.29 -14.12 -21.35
CA ARG A 153 -3.66 -14.72 -20.07
C ARG A 153 -2.40 -15.31 -19.42
N MET A 154 -1.80 -14.63 -18.45
CA MET A 154 -1.02 -15.27 -17.41
C MET A 154 -2.05 -15.83 -16.41
N LEU A 155 -2.81 -16.83 -16.87
CA LEU A 155 -3.33 -17.84 -15.97
C LEU A 155 -2.15 -18.78 -15.74
N THR A 156 -1.31 -18.49 -14.75
CA THR A 156 -0.68 -19.60 -14.04
C THR A 156 -1.80 -20.25 -13.26
N GLU A 157 -2.38 -21.28 -13.88
CA GLU A 157 -3.03 -22.36 -13.16
C GLU A 157 -2.02 -22.84 -12.11
N TYR A 158 -2.32 -22.55 -10.86
CA TYR A 158 -1.68 -23.19 -9.73
C TYR A 158 -2.45 -24.49 -9.53
N GLU A 159 -1.97 -25.57 -10.14
CA GLU A 159 -2.40 -26.91 -9.73
C GLU A 159 -1.82 -27.24 -8.35
N PRO A 160 -2.60 -27.92 -7.49
CA PRO A 160 -2.40 -27.99 -6.04
C PRO A 160 -1.10 -28.64 -5.59
#